data_AF-A0A165ZYI9-F1
#
_entry.id   AF-A0A165ZYI9-F1
#
_cell.length_a   1.000
_cell.length_b   1.000
_cell.length_c   1.000
_cell.angle_alpha   90.00
_cell.angle_beta   90.00
_cell.angle_gamma   90.00
#
_symmetry.space_group_name_H-M   'P 1'
#
loop_
_entity.id
_entity.type
_entity.pdbx_description
1 polymer ?
#
loop_
_entity_poly.entity_id
_entity_poly.type
_entity_poly.pdbx_seq_one_letter_code
_entity_poly.pdbx_strand_id
1 'polypeptide(L)'
;WMPKLMQHNSELQLELIGINNMLMVVFPDSPFCALTINMGPQTVCLPHRDYWNVVYRTCPIGVLGPFNHRTGGQLILHEPKLVIELRRGDIMFIPSAAVTHENAPIVAGEKCYSFTQYTAG
;
A
#
# COMPACT_ATOMS: atom_id res chain seq x y z
N TRP A 1 -5.88 -1.00 18.54
CA TRP A 1 -6.19 0.17 17.68
C TRP A 1 -6.50 -0.27 16.25
N MET A 2 -5.62 -1.06 15.60
CA MET A 2 -5.81 -1.51 14.20
C MET A 2 -7.16 -2.21 13.93
N PRO A 3 -7.67 -3.14 14.77
CA PRO A 3 -8.96 -3.78 14.50
C PRO A 3 -10.14 -2.80 14.45
N LYS A 4 -10.13 -1.78 15.31
CA LYS A 4 -11.15 -0.72 15.29
C LYS A 4 -11.06 0.14 14.02
N LEU A 5 -9.84 0.39 13.54
CA LEU A 5 -9.61 1.13 12.30
C LEU A 5 -10.11 0.35 11.08
N MET A 6 -9.86 -0.96 11.04
CA MET A 6 -10.37 -1.84 9.99
C MET A 6 -11.89 -1.96 10.01
N GLN A 7 -12.49 -2.08 11.21
CA GLN A 7 -13.94 -2.04 11.37
C GLN A 7 -14.52 -0.73 10.81
N HIS A 8 -13.95 0.41 11.16
CA HIS A 8 -14.42 1.71 10.67
C HIS A 8 -14.26 1.85 9.14
N ASN A 9 -13.22 1.26 8.56
CA ASN A 9 -13.02 1.14 7.13
C ASN A 9 -14.14 0.31 6.46
N SER A 10 -14.49 -0.84 7.03
CA SER A 10 -15.58 -1.70 6.55
C SER A 10 -16.96 -1.01 6.67
N GLU A 11 -17.22 -0.33 7.78
CA GLU A 11 -18.46 0.44 7.98
C GLU A 11 -18.61 1.55 6.92
N LEU A 12 -17.54 2.32 6.67
CA LEU A 12 -17.52 3.35 5.62
C LEU A 12 -17.76 2.74 4.22
N GLN A 13 -17.15 1.59 3.93
CA GLN A 13 -17.35 0.91 2.64
C GLN A 13 -18.83 0.53 2.43
N LEU A 14 -19.50 0.02 3.48
CA LEU A 14 -20.94 -0.29 3.43
C LEU A 14 -21.80 0.97 3.26
N GLU A 15 -21.45 2.07 3.94
CA GLU A 15 -22.15 3.35 3.80
C GLU A 15 -22.05 3.89 2.37
N LEU A 16 -20.85 3.87 1.78
CA LEU A 16 -20.61 4.33 0.41
C LEU A 16 -21.43 3.51 -0.60
N ILE A 17 -21.48 2.19 -0.44
CA ILE A 17 -22.30 1.30 -1.29
C ILE A 17 -23.80 1.59 -1.10
N GLY A 18 -24.23 1.91 0.12
CA GLY A 18 -25.60 2.33 0.41
C GLY A 18 -25.99 3.65 -0.26
N ILE A 19 -25.04 4.57 -0.43
CA ILE A 19 -25.23 5.86 -1.12
C ILE A 19 -25.24 5.69 -2.64
N ASN A 20 -24.31 4.90 -3.17
CA ASN A 20 -24.18 4.65 -4.60
C ASN A 20 -23.99 3.15 -4.86
N ASN A 21 -25.08 2.51 -5.28
CA ASN A 21 -25.12 1.08 -5.57
C ASN A 21 -24.31 0.66 -6.82
N MET A 22 -23.73 1.61 -7.56
CA MET A 22 -22.74 1.30 -8.61
C MET A 22 -21.33 1.08 -8.07
N LEU A 23 -21.08 1.41 -6.80
CA LEU A 23 -19.82 1.09 -6.14
C LEU A 23 -19.76 -0.41 -5.82
N MET A 24 -18.59 -1.00 -6.01
CA MET A 24 -18.35 -2.42 -5.70
C MET A 24 -17.20 -2.56 -4.69
N VAL A 25 -17.30 -3.59 -3.85
CA VAL A 25 -16.18 -4.02 -3.01
C VAL A 25 -15.06 -4.56 -3.89
N VAL A 26 -13.82 -4.17 -3.60
CA VAL A 26 -12.65 -4.67 -4.36
C VAL A 26 -12.46 -6.18 -4.10
N PHE A 27 -12.53 -6.58 -2.83
CA PHE A 27 -12.57 -7.97 -2.40
C PHE A 27 -13.61 -8.12 -1.27
N PRO A 28 -14.37 -9.23 -1.20
CA PRO A 28 -15.45 -9.39 -0.23
C PRO A 28 -15.05 -9.15 1.23
N ASP A 29 -13.85 -9.54 1.63
CA ASP A 29 -13.36 -9.44 3.01
C ASP A 29 -12.30 -8.34 3.21
N SER A 30 -12.16 -7.43 2.24
CA SER A 30 -11.20 -6.33 2.32
C SER A 30 -11.84 -5.09 2.95
N PRO A 31 -11.28 -4.55 4.06
CA PRO A 31 -11.78 -3.31 4.64
C PRO A 31 -11.46 -2.07 3.79
N PHE A 32 -10.60 -2.18 2.77
CA PHE A 32 -10.17 -1.05 1.94
C PHE A 32 -11.09 -0.80 0.74
N CYS A 33 -11.32 0.46 0.42
CA CYS A 33 -12.21 0.87 -0.68
C CYS A 33 -11.54 0.84 -2.06
N ALA A 34 -10.21 0.84 -2.13
CA ALA A 34 -9.46 0.90 -3.37
C ALA A 34 -8.22 -0.02 -3.35
N LEU A 35 -7.74 -0.37 -4.55
CA LEU A 35 -6.55 -1.15 -4.82
C LEU A 35 -5.81 -0.54 -6.02
N THR A 36 -4.49 -0.40 -5.89
CA THR A 36 -3.61 -0.10 -7.02
C THR A 36 -2.62 -1.25 -7.18
N ILE A 37 -2.41 -1.70 -8.41
CA ILE A 37 -1.39 -2.71 -8.76
C ILE A 37 -0.33 -2.03 -9.64
N ASN A 38 0.91 -2.02 -9.17
CA ASN A 38 2.07 -1.54 -9.91
C ASN A 38 2.70 -2.69 -10.70
N MET A 39 2.48 -2.69 -12.01
CA MET A 39 2.77 -3.81 -12.90
C MET A 39 4.22 -3.89 -13.44
N GLY A 40 5.19 -3.18 -12.84
CA GLY A 40 6.62 -3.38 -13.10
C GLY A 40 7.08 -3.12 -14.55
N PRO A 41 8.13 -3.81 -15.05
CA PRO A 41 8.85 -4.91 -14.39
C PRO A 41 9.76 -4.43 -13.26
N GLN A 42 10.18 -3.17 -13.24
CA GLN A 42 10.96 -2.58 -12.16
C GLN A 42 10.16 -1.44 -11.54
N THR A 43 9.21 -1.79 -10.67
CA THR A 43 8.38 -0.78 -9.99
C THR A 43 9.26 0.11 -9.12
N VAL A 44 9.31 1.40 -9.44
CA VAL A 44 10.00 2.42 -8.64
C VAL A 44 9.00 3.50 -8.27
N CYS A 45 8.94 3.78 -6.98
CA CYS A 45 8.15 4.86 -6.42
C CYS A 45 9.11 5.92 -5.88
N LEU A 46 8.98 7.15 -6.38
CA LEU A 46 9.76 8.29 -5.89
C LEU A 46 9.23 8.76 -4.53
N PRO A 47 10.01 9.55 -3.75
CA PRO A 47 9.55 10.08 -2.47
C PRO A 47 8.24 10.84 -2.59
N HIS A 48 7.20 10.36 -1.92
CA HIS A 48 5.91 11.00 -1.90
C HIS A 48 5.11 10.62 -0.64
N ARG A 49 3.95 11.25 -0.49
CA ARG A 49 2.90 10.84 0.44
C ARG A 49 1.61 10.68 -0.33
N ASP A 50 0.76 9.77 0.10
CA ASP A 50 -0.58 9.63 -0.45
C ASP A 50 -1.52 10.66 0.18
N TYR A 51 -1.39 11.92 -0.23
CA TYR A 51 -2.09 13.05 0.42
C TYR A 51 -3.63 12.94 0.41
N TRP A 52 -4.19 12.16 -0.51
CA TRP A 52 -5.64 11.92 -0.61
C TRP A 52 -6.14 10.80 0.29
N ASN A 53 -5.24 10.10 1.00
CA ASN A 53 -5.61 9.10 1.98
C ASN A 53 -5.83 9.75 3.35
N VAL A 54 -6.71 9.15 4.14
CA VAL A 54 -6.98 9.60 5.50
C VAL A 54 -5.72 9.41 6.37
N VAL A 55 -5.21 10.51 6.94
CA VAL A 55 -3.88 10.57 7.61
C VAL A 55 -3.65 9.54 8.72
N TYR A 56 -4.70 9.16 9.48
CA TYR A 56 -4.58 8.22 10.59
C TYR A 56 -4.78 6.75 10.18
N ARG A 57 -5.11 6.47 8.91
CA ARG A 57 -5.28 5.12 8.39
C ARG A 57 -3.95 4.56 7.88
N THR A 58 -3.92 3.24 7.78
CA THR A 58 -2.78 2.50 7.21
C THR A 58 -3.14 1.91 5.87
N CYS A 59 -2.16 1.84 4.99
CA CYS A 59 -2.25 1.23 3.67
C CYS A 59 -1.33 0.01 3.63
N PRO A 60 -1.85 -1.21 3.40
CA PRO A 60 -1.00 -2.37 3.14
C PRO A 60 -0.33 -2.22 1.78
N ILE A 61 0.98 -2.40 1.75
CA ILE A 61 1.78 -2.55 0.53
C ILE A 61 2.27 -3.99 0.48
N GLY A 62 1.89 -4.71 -0.56
CA GLY A 62 2.38 -6.06 -0.84
C GLY A 62 3.45 -6.05 -1.93
N VAL A 63 4.53 -6.79 -1.71
CA VAL A 63 5.68 -6.85 -2.62
C VAL A 63 5.70 -8.18 -3.37
N LEU A 64 5.84 -8.12 -4.69
CA LEU A 64 5.68 -9.24 -5.60
C LEU A 64 6.83 -9.29 -6.62
N GLY A 65 6.98 -10.45 -7.28
CA GLY A 65 7.98 -10.64 -8.34
C GLY A 65 9.33 -11.20 -7.86
N PRO A 66 10.13 -11.76 -8.79
CA PRO A 66 11.47 -12.26 -8.50
C PRO A 66 12.54 -11.14 -8.52
N PHE A 67 13.03 -10.77 -7.35
CA PHE A 67 14.18 -9.88 -7.15
C PHE A 67 14.91 -10.24 -5.84
N ASN A 68 16.15 -9.81 -5.69
CA ASN A 68 16.91 -9.96 -4.46
C ASN A 68 16.65 -8.76 -3.52
N HIS A 69 15.80 -8.97 -2.53
CA HIS A 69 15.40 -7.96 -1.54
C HIS A 69 16.55 -7.41 -0.68
N ARG A 70 17.73 -8.04 -0.71
CA ARG A 70 18.93 -7.56 0.02
C ARG A 70 19.74 -6.56 -0.80
N THR A 71 19.55 -6.51 -2.11
CA THR A 71 20.33 -5.66 -3.03
C THR A 71 19.51 -4.57 -3.71
N GLY A 72 18.19 -4.57 -3.55
CA GLY A 72 17.29 -3.53 -4.08
C GLY A 72 15.85 -3.72 -3.62
N GLY A 73 14.99 -2.76 -3.98
CA GLY A 73 13.55 -2.83 -3.68
C GLY A 73 13.19 -2.60 -2.21
N GLN A 74 14.11 -2.10 -1.39
CA GLN A 74 13.82 -1.77 0.02
C GLN A 74 12.77 -0.65 0.10
N LEU A 75 11.87 -0.76 1.06
CA LEU A 75 10.93 0.30 1.43
C LEU A 75 11.68 1.31 2.31
N ILE A 76 11.62 2.58 1.93
CA ILE A 76 12.26 3.67 2.65
C ILE A 76 11.16 4.55 3.26
N LEU A 77 11.25 4.80 4.56
CA LEU A 77 10.32 5.64 5.31
C LEU A 77 11.12 6.79 5.94
N HIS A 78 10.89 8.02 5.49
CA HIS A 78 11.80 9.15 5.78
C HIS A 78 11.67 9.69 7.21
N GLU A 79 10.45 9.97 7.68
CA GLU A 79 10.20 10.50 9.03
C GLU A 79 10.66 9.56 10.15
N PRO A 80 10.40 8.23 10.09
CA PRO A 80 10.95 7.31 11.08
C PRO A 80 12.43 6.95 10.83
N LYS A 81 13.03 7.41 9.72
CA LYS A 81 14.42 7.11 9.30
C LYS A 81 14.69 5.60 9.20
N LEU A 82 13.78 4.88 8.54
CA LEU A 82 13.87 3.42 8.38
C LEU A 82 14.06 3.02 6.93
N VAL A 83 14.92 2.02 6.72
CA VAL A 83 15.05 1.28 5.46
C VAL A 83 14.74 -0.17 5.77
N ILE A 84 13.75 -0.73 5.08
CA ILE A 84 13.16 -2.04 5.39
C ILE A 84 13.30 -2.94 4.17
N GLU A 85 13.92 -4.11 4.37
CA GLU A 85 13.91 -5.18 3.37
C GLU A 85 12.54 -5.86 3.37
N LEU A 86 11.81 -5.79 2.26
CA LEU A 86 10.59 -6.55 2.04
C LEU A 86 10.85 -7.64 0.99
N ARG A 87 10.57 -8.89 1.37
CA ARG A 87 10.70 -10.05 0.50
C ARG A 87 9.46 -10.16 -0.39
N ARG A 88 9.60 -10.90 -1.49
CA ARG A 88 8.45 -11.39 -2.26
C ARG A 88 7.45 -12.07 -1.31
N GLY A 89 6.20 -11.60 -1.32
CA GLY A 89 5.12 -12.10 -0.50
C GLY A 89 4.93 -11.35 0.82
N ASP A 90 5.86 -10.47 1.21
CA ASP A 90 5.69 -9.64 2.39
C ASP A 90 4.63 -8.57 2.16
N ILE A 91 3.91 -8.24 3.23
CA ILE A 91 2.93 -7.16 3.28
C ILE A 91 3.27 -6.27 4.46
N MET A 92 3.42 -4.97 4.22
CA MET A 92 3.71 -3.97 5.25
C MET A 92 2.58 -2.94 5.29
N PHE A 93 2.07 -2.65 6.49
CA PHE A 93 1.08 -1.60 6.70
C PHE A 93 1.79 -0.30 7.06
N ILE A 94 1.61 0.76 6.26
CA ILE A 94 2.21 2.07 6.51
C ILE A 94 1.15 3.17 6.60
N PRO A 95 1.37 4.23 7.40
CA PRO A 95 0.51 5.42 7.36
C PRO A 95 0.91 6.31 6.17
N SER A 96 0.55 5.89 4.95
CA SER A 96 1.11 6.44 3.70
C SER A 96 0.80 7.92 3.44
N ALA A 97 -0.26 8.46 4.05
CA ALA A 97 -0.58 9.88 4.04
C ALA A 97 0.27 10.71 5.01
N ALA A 98 0.77 10.10 6.09
CA ALA A 98 1.53 10.79 7.14
C ALA A 98 3.04 10.68 6.94
N VAL A 99 3.51 9.60 6.31
CA VAL A 99 4.92 9.26 6.17
C VAL A 99 5.32 9.31 4.71
N THR A 100 6.33 10.13 4.43
CA THR A 100 7.00 10.14 3.13
C THR A 100 7.66 8.80 2.93
N HIS A 101 7.37 8.18 1.79
CA HIS A 101 7.87 6.86 1.46
C HIS A 101 8.26 6.75 -0.01
N GLU A 102 9.19 5.84 -0.26
CA GLU A 102 9.69 5.47 -1.58
C GLU A 102 10.16 4.02 -1.57
N ASN A 103 10.54 3.49 -2.73
CA ASN A 103 11.28 2.23 -2.78
C ASN A 103 12.58 2.38 -3.58
N ALA A 104 13.64 1.74 -3.09
CA ALA A 104 14.90 1.67 -3.81
C ALA A 104 14.70 0.96 -5.16
N PRO A 105 15.45 1.35 -6.21
CA PRO A 105 15.47 0.61 -7.46
C PRO A 105 15.98 -0.83 -7.24
N ILE A 106 15.57 -1.74 -8.12
CA ILE A 106 16.07 -3.12 -8.16
C ILE A 106 17.18 -3.26 -9.22
N VAL A 107 17.92 -4.37 -9.18
CA VAL A 107 19.02 -4.63 -10.12
C VAL A 107 18.47 -4.83 -11.54
N ALA A 108 19.22 -4.41 -12.55
CA ALA A 108 18.86 -4.61 -13.94
C ALA A 108 18.59 -6.09 -14.25
N GLY A 109 17.47 -6.39 -14.91
CA GLY A 109 17.03 -7.75 -15.22
C GLY A 109 16.16 -8.42 -14.16
N GLU A 110 16.11 -7.88 -12.93
CA GLU A 110 15.18 -8.33 -11.89
C GLU A 110 13.76 -7.81 -12.15
N LYS A 111 12.77 -8.41 -11.47
CA LYS A 111 11.36 -8.02 -11.59
C LYS A 111 10.71 -7.81 -10.22
N CYS A 112 10.24 -6.59 -9.95
CA CYS A 112 9.45 -6.24 -8.78
C CYS A 112 8.14 -5.58 -9.20
N TYR A 113 7.06 -6.12 -8.64
CA TYR A 113 5.71 -5.63 -8.73
C TYR A 113 5.24 -5.30 -7.32
N SER A 114 4.22 -4.46 -7.19
CA SER A 114 3.60 -4.25 -5.89
C SER A 114 2.10 -4.03 -6.04
N PHE A 115 1.38 -4.23 -4.94
CA PHE A 115 0.02 -3.75 -4.82
C PHE A 115 -0.11 -2.96 -3.53
N THR A 116 -1.05 -2.01 -3.52
CA THR A 116 -1.44 -1.30 -2.31
C THR A 116 -2.94 -1.22 -2.22
N GLN A 117 -3.49 -1.36 -1.02
CA GLN A 117 -4.89 -1.05 -0.75
C GLN A 117 -4.99 0.19 0.13
N TYR A 118 -6.04 0.97 -0.09
CA TYR A 118 -6.22 2.24 0.60
C TYR A 118 -7.68 2.66 0.61
N THR A 119 -7.96 3.68 1.42
CA THR A 119 -9.25 4.36 1.48
C THR A 119 -8.95 5.85 1.46
N ALA A 120 -9.41 6.53 0.41
CA ALA A 120 -9.31 7.97 0.27
C ALA A 120 -10.21 8.67 1.31
N GLY A 121 -9.95 9.95 1.59
CA GLY A 121 -10.85 10.79 2.38
C GLY A 121 -10.48 12.25 2.42
#